data_AF-A0A954ZWY9-F1
#
_entry.id   AF-A0A954ZWY9-F1
#
_cell.length_a   1.000
_cell.length_b   1.000
_cell.length_c   1.000
_cell.angle_alpha   90.00
_cell.angle_beta   90.00
_cell.angle_gamma   90.00
#
_symmetry.space_group_name_H-M   'P 1'
#
loop_
_entity.id
_entity.type
_entity.pdbx_description
1 polymer ?
#
loop_
_entity_poly.entity_id
_entity_poly.type
_entity_poly.pdbx_seq_one_letter_code
_entity_poly.pdbx_strand_id
1 'polypeptide(L)'
;MSRTVAYEPKGIAKTANYKVIDAIRNGEVPEPTVHPSVQAPDAVIDVQNFNLYYNQHAKALFDIRMKVPRGAVTALIGPSGCGKSTLLRSINRMNDLIDGVRVEGEITLNRSPIYAPSVDVIELRKRLGMVFQKPNPFPMSIFENVVYPLRIDGERRKSVLEEACEKSLRAAAIWDEVKDRLKSSALGLSGGQQQRLCIARAIVADPEVLLLDEPCSALDPVATLKIEELINEISERYTVLIVTHNMQQAARVSDYTAFMYLGRLVEYGPTAQIFQKPKLIETEHYVSGRFG
;
A
#
# COMPACT_ATOMS: atom_id res chain seq x y z
N MET A 1 -40.63 -9.72 35.03
CA MET A 1 -39.62 -10.81 35.11
C MET A 1 -39.55 -11.48 33.76
N SER A 2 -38.67 -11.00 32.89
CA SER A 2 -38.51 -11.49 31.51
C SER A 2 -37.10 -12.05 31.42
N ARG A 3 -36.96 -13.38 31.41
CA ARG A 3 -35.68 -14.06 31.22
C ARG A 3 -35.27 -13.95 29.75
N THR A 4 -34.25 -13.13 29.48
CA THR A 4 -33.52 -13.16 28.22
C THR A 4 -32.67 -14.43 28.21
N VAL A 5 -33.02 -15.39 27.35
CA VAL A 5 -32.20 -16.58 27.10
C VAL A 5 -31.03 -16.12 26.23
N ALA A 6 -29.83 -16.11 26.82
CA ALA A 6 -28.60 -15.83 26.12
C ALA A 6 -28.32 -16.95 25.11
N TYR A 7 -28.00 -16.56 23.87
CA TYR A 7 -27.51 -17.45 22.84
C TYR A 7 -26.04 -17.80 23.18
N GLU A 8 -25.79 -19.02 23.63
CA GLU A 8 -24.42 -19.58 23.71
C GLU A 8 -24.08 -20.26 22.37
N PRO A 9 -23.05 -19.80 21.64
CA PRO A 9 -22.58 -20.54 20.49
C PRO A 9 -21.80 -21.77 20.97
N LYS A 10 -22.34 -22.95 20.69
CA LYS A 10 -21.67 -24.24 20.87
C LYS A 10 -20.48 -24.35 19.91
N GLY A 11 -19.31 -24.66 20.45
CA GLY A 11 -18.18 -25.24 19.72
C GLY A 11 -17.06 -24.29 19.34
N ILE A 12 -16.46 -23.60 20.30
CA ILE A 12 -15.13 -22.97 20.09
C ILE A 12 -14.09 -24.08 20.23
N ALA A 13 -13.48 -24.46 19.09
CA ALA A 13 -12.25 -25.24 19.09
C ALA A 13 -11.23 -24.54 20.00
N LYS A 14 -10.49 -25.30 20.84
CA LYS A 14 -9.45 -24.80 21.76
C LYS A 14 -8.72 -23.62 21.13
N THR A 15 -8.99 -22.41 21.63
CA THR A 15 -8.47 -21.15 21.12
C THR A 15 -6.95 -21.23 21.11
N ALA A 16 -6.33 -21.09 19.94
CA ALA A 16 -4.89 -20.89 19.85
C ALA A 16 -4.52 -19.68 20.71
N ASN A 17 -3.47 -19.81 21.52
CA ASN A 17 -3.00 -18.74 22.41
C ASN A 17 -2.20 -17.73 21.58
N TYR A 18 -2.85 -16.67 21.13
CA TYR A 18 -2.22 -15.66 20.27
C TYR A 18 -1.71 -14.51 21.13
N LYS A 19 -0.53 -14.69 21.74
CA LYS A 19 0.01 -13.76 22.75
C LYS A 19 -0.04 -12.29 22.31
N VAL A 20 0.44 -11.96 21.11
CA VAL A 20 0.47 -10.56 20.65
C VAL A 20 -0.94 -10.06 20.34
N ILE A 21 -1.76 -10.85 19.66
CA ILE A 21 -3.11 -10.43 19.27
C ILE A 21 -4.04 -10.28 20.46
N ASP A 22 -3.95 -11.16 21.45
CA ASP A 22 -4.75 -11.10 22.65
C ASP A 22 -4.34 -9.88 23.50
N ALA A 23 -3.04 -9.56 23.58
CA ALA A 23 -2.57 -8.29 24.16
C ALA A 23 -3.16 -7.07 23.43
N ILE A 24 -3.15 -7.07 22.08
CA ILE A 24 -3.74 -5.99 21.28
C ILE A 24 -5.25 -5.84 21.55
N ARG A 25 -5.99 -6.95 21.64
CA ARG A 25 -7.43 -6.97 21.95
C ARG A 25 -7.72 -6.43 23.34
N ASN A 26 -6.81 -6.64 24.29
CA ASN A 26 -6.89 -6.09 25.64
C ASN A 26 -6.45 -4.61 25.73
N GLY A 27 -6.15 -3.98 24.58
CA GLY A 27 -5.77 -2.57 24.52
C GLY A 27 -4.28 -2.30 24.73
N GLU A 28 -3.45 -3.34 24.85
CA GLU A 28 -2.01 -3.19 25.01
C GLU A 28 -1.34 -2.76 23.70
N VAL A 29 -0.08 -2.32 23.79
CA VAL A 29 0.77 -1.98 22.64
C VAL A 29 2.01 -2.86 22.71
N PRO A 30 1.91 -4.14 22.32
CA PRO A 30 3.07 -5.02 22.32
C PRO A 30 4.08 -4.54 21.28
N GLU A 31 5.38 -4.70 21.61
CA GLU A 31 6.46 -4.41 20.67
C GLU A 31 6.35 -5.31 19.43
N PRO A 32 6.47 -4.75 18.22
CA PRO A 32 6.41 -5.53 16.99
C PRO A 32 7.58 -6.51 16.90
N THR A 33 7.32 -7.71 16.39
CA THR A 33 8.38 -8.68 16.10
C THR A 33 9.05 -8.32 14.77
N VAL A 34 10.18 -7.61 14.84
CA VAL A 34 10.96 -7.25 13.63
C VAL A 34 12.12 -8.22 13.43
N HIS A 35 12.28 -8.71 12.21
CA HIS A 35 13.38 -9.59 11.85
C HIS A 35 14.68 -8.77 11.71
N PRO A 36 15.82 -9.23 12.26
CA PRO A 36 17.09 -8.48 12.20
C PRO A 36 17.52 -8.12 10.78
N SER A 37 17.20 -8.97 9.81
CA SER A 37 17.50 -8.77 8.38
C SER A 37 16.82 -7.54 7.77
N VAL A 38 15.83 -6.96 8.45
CA VAL A 38 15.09 -5.77 7.97
C VAL A 38 15.60 -4.48 8.61
N GLN A 39 16.68 -4.54 9.39
CA GLN A 39 17.42 -3.35 9.81
C GLN A 39 18.17 -2.76 8.60
N ALA A 40 17.44 -2.20 7.64
CA ALA A 40 17.97 -1.65 6.41
C ALA A 40 18.61 -0.27 6.69
N PRO A 41 19.92 -0.11 6.44
CA PRO A 41 20.59 1.19 6.58
C PRO A 41 20.18 2.21 5.49
N ASP A 42 19.65 1.75 4.35
CA ASP A 42 19.15 2.58 3.25
C ASP A 42 17.63 2.45 3.07
N ALA A 43 16.88 2.76 4.13
CA ALA A 43 15.43 2.89 4.05
C ALA A 43 15.05 4.20 3.35
N VAL A 44 14.16 4.13 2.35
CA VAL A 44 13.61 5.32 1.68
C VAL A 44 12.45 5.92 2.48
N ILE A 45 11.65 5.09 3.14
CA ILE A 45 10.63 5.53 4.11
C ILE A 45 11.02 5.00 5.49
N ASP A 46 10.97 5.86 6.49
CA ASP A 46 11.14 5.48 7.89
C ASP A 46 9.96 6.01 8.71
N VAL A 47 9.22 5.10 9.32
CA VAL A 47 8.06 5.38 10.17
C VAL A 47 8.49 5.13 11.61
N GLN A 48 8.45 6.16 12.45
CA GLN A 48 8.94 6.12 13.82
C GLN A 48 7.84 6.59 14.78
N ASN A 49 7.43 5.69 15.66
CA ASN A 49 6.44 5.93 16.70
C ASN A 49 5.14 6.58 16.17
N PHE A 50 4.72 6.18 14.97
CA PHE A 50 3.66 6.88 14.27
C PHE A 50 2.28 6.45 14.79
N ASN A 51 1.47 7.44 15.13
CA ASN A 51 0.11 7.27 15.61
C ASN A 51 -0.83 8.12 14.77
N LEU A 52 -2.05 7.61 14.53
CA LEU A 52 -3.08 8.34 13.80
C LEU A 52 -4.41 8.21 14.54
N TYR A 53 -5.11 9.33 14.64
CA TYR A 53 -6.41 9.47 15.30
C TYR A 53 -7.40 10.05 14.29
N TYR A 54 -8.55 9.40 14.15
CA TYR A 54 -9.73 9.98 13.54
C TYR A 54 -10.57 10.63 14.64
N ASN A 55 -10.83 11.93 14.52
CA ASN A 55 -11.48 12.73 15.56
C ASN A 55 -10.72 12.64 16.91
N GLN A 56 -11.32 13.16 17.99
CA GLN A 56 -10.66 13.24 19.29
C GLN A 56 -10.46 11.88 19.99
N HIS A 57 -11.18 10.82 19.60
CA HIS A 57 -11.28 9.59 20.41
C HIS A 57 -11.03 8.27 19.64
N ALA A 58 -10.94 8.27 18.31
CA ALA A 58 -10.78 7.01 17.56
C ALA A 58 -9.34 6.87 17.03
N LYS A 59 -8.46 6.29 17.84
CA LYS A 59 -7.10 5.94 17.43
C LYS A 59 -7.15 4.77 16.43
N ALA A 60 -6.56 4.97 15.25
CA ALA A 60 -6.56 4.01 14.15
C ALA A 60 -5.19 3.37 13.91
N LEU A 61 -4.10 4.09 14.21
CA LEU A 61 -2.75 3.57 14.17
C LEU A 61 -2.06 3.78 15.52
N PHE A 62 -1.34 2.76 15.97
CA PHE A 62 -0.77 2.67 17.30
C PHE A 62 0.72 2.34 17.18
N ASP A 63 1.55 3.35 17.44
CA ASP A 63 2.99 3.24 17.57
C ASP A 63 3.65 2.43 16.44
N ILE A 64 3.30 2.75 15.20
CA ILE A 64 3.88 2.08 14.04
C ILE A 64 5.35 2.42 13.95
N ARG A 65 6.19 1.39 13.86
CA ARG A 65 7.64 1.47 13.66
C ARG A 65 8.03 0.56 12.51
N MET A 66 8.40 1.13 11.37
CA MET A 66 8.67 0.34 10.16
C MET A 66 9.59 1.12 9.22
N LYS A 67 10.51 0.40 8.59
CA LYS A 67 11.37 0.93 7.52
C LYS A 67 10.97 0.28 6.20
N VAL A 68 10.93 1.05 5.12
CA VAL A 68 10.75 0.53 3.75
C VAL A 68 12.11 0.59 3.04
N PRO A 69 12.74 -0.57 2.75
CA PRO A 69 14.01 -0.61 2.04
C PRO A 69 13.91 -0.02 0.64
N ARG A 70 14.93 0.72 0.20
CA ARG A 70 15.00 1.25 -1.17
C ARG A 70 15.07 0.12 -2.19
N GLY A 71 14.36 0.26 -3.31
CA GLY A 71 14.43 -0.65 -4.46
C GLY A 71 13.91 -2.04 -4.16
N ALA A 72 12.98 -2.15 -3.21
CA ALA A 72 12.33 -3.39 -2.83
C ALA A 72 10.82 -3.22 -2.78
N VAL A 73 10.10 -4.33 -2.86
CA VAL A 73 8.66 -4.40 -2.64
C VAL A 73 8.39 -4.79 -1.19
N THR A 74 7.70 -3.92 -0.46
CA THR A 74 7.20 -4.21 0.89
C THR A 74 5.69 -4.35 0.86
N ALA A 75 5.17 -5.49 1.30
CA ALA A 75 3.74 -5.75 1.43
C ALA A 75 3.23 -5.45 2.86
N LEU A 76 2.14 -4.69 2.96
CA LEU A 76 1.32 -4.56 4.15
C LEU A 76 0.16 -5.55 4.05
N ILE A 77 0.12 -6.53 4.94
CA ILE A 77 -0.93 -7.56 5.02
C ILE A 77 -1.67 -7.49 6.35
N GLY A 78 -2.85 -8.10 6.43
CA GLY A 78 -3.65 -8.12 7.65
C GLY A 78 -5.16 -8.07 7.37
N PRO A 79 -6.01 -8.37 8.37
CA PRO A 79 -7.46 -8.36 8.22
C PRO A 79 -8.02 -7.03 7.69
N SER A 80 -9.22 -7.07 7.12
CA SER A 80 -9.91 -5.83 6.75
C SER A 80 -10.08 -4.91 7.96
N GLY A 81 -9.94 -3.60 7.78
CA GLY A 81 -10.06 -2.62 8.85
C GLY A 81 -8.87 -2.54 9.82
N CYS A 82 -7.78 -3.29 9.63
CA CYS A 82 -6.63 -3.24 10.54
C CYS A 82 -5.69 -2.03 10.38
N GLY A 83 -6.00 -1.09 9.48
CA GLY A 83 -5.23 0.17 9.32
C GLY A 83 -4.22 0.22 8.17
N LYS A 84 -4.10 -0.82 7.33
CA LYS A 84 -3.14 -0.87 6.20
C LYS A 84 -3.23 0.34 5.26
N SER A 85 -4.41 0.58 4.68
CA SER A 85 -4.64 1.73 3.78
C SER A 85 -4.53 3.06 4.53
N THR A 86 -4.83 3.09 5.84
CA THR A 86 -4.62 4.29 6.66
C THR A 86 -3.13 4.59 6.79
N LEU A 87 -2.29 3.60 7.05
CA LEU A 87 -0.83 3.77 7.09
C LEU A 87 -0.29 4.19 5.72
N LEU A 88 -0.69 3.50 4.64
CA LEU A 88 -0.28 3.84 3.28
C LEU A 88 -0.63 5.30 2.92
N ARG A 89 -1.87 5.74 3.22
CA ARG A 89 -2.34 7.12 2.97
C ARG A 89 -1.74 8.17 3.91
N SER A 90 -1.11 7.75 5.00
CA SER A 90 -0.35 8.67 5.87
C SER A 90 0.96 9.06 5.19
N ILE A 91 1.58 8.15 4.45
CA ILE A 91 2.85 8.38 3.76
C ILE A 91 2.72 9.44 2.65
N ASN A 92 1.60 9.47 1.92
CA ASN A 92 1.32 10.51 0.92
C ASN A 92 0.46 11.68 1.43
N ARG A 93 0.24 11.75 2.75
CA ARG A 93 -0.57 12.78 3.42
C ARG A 93 -1.96 12.96 2.82
N MET A 94 -2.60 11.87 2.41
CA MET A 94 -4.00 11.89 1.99
C MET A 94 -4.97 11.92 3.15
N ASN A 95 -4.60 11.37 4.31
CA ASN A 95 -5.45 11.41 5.50
C ASN A 95 -5.68 12.85 6.02
N ASP A 96 -4.78 13.79 5.71
CA ASP A 96 -4.92 15.21 6.04
C ASP A 96 -6.19 15.84 5.43
N LEU A 97 -6.78 15.20 4.41
CA LEU A 97 -8.04 15.64 3.79
C LEU A 97 -9.28 15.20 4.56
N ILE A 98 -9.12 14.40 5.62
CA ILE A 98 -10.21 13.91 6.47
C ILE A 98 -10.30 14.81 7.70
N ASP A 99 -11.48 15.40 7.93
CA ASP A 99 -11.71 16.27 9.07
C ASP A 99 -11.42 15.56 10.40
N GLY A 100 -10.76 16.28 11.31
CA GLY A 100 -10.45 15.79 12.64
C GLY A 100 -9.31 14.76 12.70
N VAL A 101 -8.57 14.54 11.61
CA VAL A 101 -7.35 13.70 11.65
C VAL A 101 -6.25 14.39 12.43
N ARG A 102 -5.60 13.62 13.30
CA ARG A 102 -4.43 14.03 14.07
C ARG A 102 -3.38 12.93 14.01
N VAL A 103 -2.12 13.33 13.89
CA VAL A 103 -0.98 12.41 13.86
C VAL A 103 0.00 12.74 14.97
N GLU A 104 0.73 11.74 15.44
CA GLU A 104 1.90 11.87 16.33
C GLU A 104 3.01 10.95 15.82
N GLY A 105 4.26 11.23 16.22
CA GLY A 105 5.42 10.53 15.70
C GLY A 105 5.93 11.12 14.39
N GLU A 106 6.79 10.37 13.70
CA GLU A 106 7.50 10.85 12.53
C GLU A 106 7.39 9.87 11.37
N ILE A 107 7.24 10.42 10.16
CA ILE A 107 7.48 9.69 8.92
C ILE A 107 8.48 10.52 8.13
N THR A 108 9.54 9.87 7.63
CA THR A 108 10.51 10.49 6.74
C THR A 108 10.48 9.84 5.37
N LEU A 109 10.72 10.65 4.33
CA LEU A 109 10.99 10.22 2.96
C LEU A 109 12.40 10.68 2.59
N ASN A 110 13.30 9.74 2.32
CA ASN A 110 14.74 10.00 2.15
C ASN A 110 15.29 10.85 3.31
N ARG A 111 15.00 10.45 4.56
CA ARG A 111 15.43 11.12 5.80
C ARG A 111 14.88 12.55 5.98
N SER A 112 13.97 12.98 5.11
CA SER A 112 13.29 14.28 5.22
C SER A 112 11.91 14.08 5.86
N PRO A 113 11.59 14.74 6.98
CA PRO A 113 10.28 14.60 7.62
C PRO A 113 9.15 15.07 6.69
N ILE A 114 8.09 14.27 6.53
CA ILE A 114 6.96 14.61 5.62
C ILE A 114 5.86 15.41 6.31
N TYR A 115 5.82 15.39 7.64
CA TYR A 115 4.82 16.09 8.47
C TYR A 115 5.33 17.41 9.06
N ALA A 116 6.53 17.86 8.69
CA ALA A 116 7.02 19.17 9.14
C ALA A 116 6.14 20.31 8.58
N PRO A 117 5.93 21.42 9.32
CA PRO A 117 5.07 22.52 8.89
C PRO A 117 5.47 23.18 7.55
N SER A 118 6.75 23.08 7.18
CA SER A 118 7.30 23.64 5.95
C SER A 118 7.13 22.74 4.72
N VAL A 119 6.59 21.52 4.87
CA VAL A 119 6.45 20.57 3.76
C VAL A 119 5.32 21.01 2.83
N ASP A 120 5.67 21.26 1.58
CA ASP A 120 4.69 21.36 0.50
C ASP A 120 4.17 19.95 0.15
N VAL A 121 2.89 19.73 0.43
CA VAL A 121 2.21 18.45 0.19
C VAL A 121 2.10 18.13 -1.30
N ILE A 122 2.05 19.14 -2.17
CA ILE A 122 2.00 18.94 -3.61
C ILE A 122 3.35 18.38 -4.08
N GLU A 123 4.47 18.99 -3.69
CA GLU A 123 5.82 18.50 -4.00
C GLU A 123 6.08 17.10 -3.41
N LEU A 124 5.62 16.84 -2.19
CA LEU A 124 5.69 15.50 -1.59
C LEU A 124 4.97 14.45 -2.46
N ARG A 125 3.77 14.78 -2.96
CA ARG A 125 2.97 13.87 -3.78
C ARG A 125 3.54 13.67 -5.19
N LYS A 126 4.41 14.54 -5.69
CA LYS A 126 5.16 14.29 -6.93
C LYS A 126 6.22 13.21 -6.74
N ARG A 127 6.85 13.18 -5.57
CA ARG A 127 7.85 12.18 -5.18
C ARG A 127 7.23 10.82 -4.84
N LEU A 128 5.90 10.74 -4.71
CA LEU A 128 5.15 9.55 -4.33
C LEU A 128 4.06 9.23 -5.36
N GLY A 129 4.24 8.16 -6.15
CA GLY A 129 3.18 7.65 -7.01
C GLY A 129 2.12 6.93 -6.19
N MET A 130 0.83 7.17 -6.43
CA MET A 130 -0.27 6.48 -5.72
C MET A 130 -1.24 5.83 -6.70
N VAL A 131 -1.54 4.55 -6.47
CA VAL A 131 -2.54 3.79 -7.23
C VAL A 131 -3.55 3.20 -6.25
N PHE A 132 -4.84 3.39 -6.54
CA PHE A 132 -5.93 2.98 -5.67
C PHE A 132 -6.53 1.63 -6.08
N GLN A 133 -7.27 1.05 -5.15
CA GLN A 133 -7.97 -0.23 -5.29
C GLN A 133 -8.94 -0.23 -6.47
N LYS A 134 -9.75 0.83 -6.57
CA LYS A 134 -10.62 1.06 -7.72
C LYS A 134 -9.87 1.96 -8.70
N PRO A 135 -9.65 1.51 -9.95
CA PRO A 135 -9.05 2.35 -10.97
C PRO A 135 -9.82 3.66 -11.10
N ASN A 136 -9.11 4.78 -11.19
CA ASN A 136 -9.67 6.12 -11.28
C ASN A 136 -9.06 6.93 -12.44
N PRO A 137 -9.19 6.46 -13.70
CA PRO A 137 -8.86 7.28 -14.85
C PRO A 137 -9.73 8.55 -14.86
N PHE A 138 -9.14 9.66 -15.27
CA PHE A 138 -9.87 10.90 -15.52
C PHE A 138 -10.76 10.76 -16.76
N PRO A 139 -11.87 11.53 -16.84
CA PRO A 139 -12.76 11.57 -18.02
C PRO A 139 -12.10 12.32 -19.19
N MET A 140 -10.91 11.85 -19.59
CA MET A 140 -10.02 12.41 -20.59
C MET A 140 -9.47 11.26 -21.45
N SER A 141 -8.68 11.59 -22.47
CA SER A 141 -8.05 10.57 -23.31
C SER A 141 -7.01 9.75 -22.54
N ILE A 142 -6.61 8.61 -23.10
CA ILE A 142 -5.52 7.77 -22.57
C ILE A 142 -4.24 8.59 -22.46
N PHE A 143 -3.89 9.33 -23.51
CA PHE A 143 -2.71 10.19 -23.53
C PHE A 143 -2.74 11.24 -22.41
N GLU A 144 -3.84 11.99 -22.31
CA GLU A 144 -3.99 13.05 -21.32
C GLU A 144 -4.01 12.51 -19.89
N ASN A 145 -4.52 11.30 -19.67
CA ASN A 145 -4.42 10.62 -18.39
C ASN A 145 -2.97 10.39 -17.98
N VAL A 146 -2.15 9.82 -18.88
CA VAL A 146 -0.75 9.50 -18.56
C VAL A 146 0.05 10.78 -18.34
N VAL A 147 -0.02 11.76 -19.22
CA VAL A 147 0.85 12.95 -19.12
C VAL A 147 0.35 14.02 -18.14
N TYR A 148 -0.80 13.80 -17.49
CA TYR A 148 -1.41 14.76 -16.58
C TYR A 148 -0.43 15.28 -15.50
N PRO A 149 0.35 14.43 -14.79
CA PRO A 149 1.29 14.90 -13.78
C PRO A 149 2.33 15.88 -14.37
N LEU A 150 2.90 15.56 -15.53
CA LEU A 150 3.87 16.44 -16.20
C LEU A 150 3.26 17.78 -16.61
N ARG A 151 1.98 17.79 -17.02
CA ARG A 151 1.27 19.05 -17.32
C ARG A 151 1.07 19.89 -16.06
N ILE A 152 0.75 19.29 -14.93
CA ILE A 152 0.65 19.99 -13.64
C ILE A 152 2.01 20.59 -13.25
N ASP A 153 3.10 19.90 -13.57
CA ASP A 153 4.48 20.38 -13.38
C ASP A 153 4.94 21.43 -14.40
N GLY A 154 4.05 21.88 -15.27
CA GLY A 154 4.33 22.95 -16.21
C GLY A 154 4.97 22.50 -17.52
N GLU A 155 5.16 21.20 -17.76
CA GLU A 155 5.66 20.72 -19.05
C GLU A 155 4.62 20.94 -20.15
N ARG A 156 5.08 21.48 -21.28
CA ARG A 156 4.24 21.84 -22.44
C ARG A 156 4.83 21.34 -23.75
N ARG A 157 6.10 20.93 -23.78
CA ARG A 157 6.79 20.47 -24.98
C ARG A 157 6.21 19.14 -25.44
N LYS A 158 5.61 19.16 -26.62
CA LYS A 158 4.92 18.00 -27.19
C LYS A 158 5.81 16.75 -27.26
N SER A 159 7.05 16.89 -27.74
CA SER A 159 7.99 15.77 -27.85
C SER A 159 8.26 15.08 -26.52
N VAL A 160 8.47 15.86 -25.45
CA VAL A 160 8.71 15.35 -24.09
C VAL A 160 7.49 14.58 -23.58
N LEU A 161 6.29 15.14 -23.78
CA LEU A 161 5.05 14.49 -23.34
C LEU A 161 4.77 13.19 -24.12
N GLU A 162 5.03 13.17 -25.43
CA GLU A 162 4.87 11.97 -26.26
C GLU A 162 5.84 10.86 -25.85
N GLU A 163 7.12 11.18 -25.66
CA GLU A 163 8.13 10.23 -25.21
C GLU A 163 7.81 9.68 -23.81
N ALA A 164 7.47 10.55 -22.86
CA ALA A 164 7.12 10.14 -21.50
C ALA A 164 5.86 9.27 -21.48
N CYS A 165 4.86 9.59 -22.31
CA CYS A 165 3.64 8.80 -22.43
C CYS A 165 3.94 7.38 -22.94
N GLU A 166 4.68 7.26 -24.05
CA GLU A 166 5.05 5.97 -24.60
C GLU A 166 5.90 5.15 -23.61
N LYS A 167 6.94 5.77 -23.02
CA LYS A 167 7.80 5.12 -22.02
C LYS A 167 6.98 4.57 -20.85
N SER A 168 6.04 5.35 -20.34
CA SER A 168 5.22 4.96 -19.18
C SER A 168 4.18 3.89 -19.52
N LEU A 169 3.56 3.97 -20.70
CA LEU A 169 2.61 2.94 -21.16
C LEU A 169 3.30 1.61 -21.47
N ARG A 170 4.56 1.65 -21.95
CA ARG A 170 5.40 0.46 -22.12
C ARG A 170 5.80 -0.13 -20.78
N ALA A 171 6.29 0.72 -19.88
CA ALA A 171 6.66 0.31 -18.53
C ALA A 171 5.47 -0.25 -17.76
N ALA A 172 4.24 0.20 -18.04
CA ALA A 172 3.01 -0.33 -17.46
C ALA A 172 2.36 -1.48 -18.28
N ALA A 173 3.08 -2.11 -19.21
CA ALA A 173 2.61 -3.25 -20.01
C ALA A 173 1.21 -3.06 -20.65
N ILE A 174 0.92 -1.87 -21.17
CA ILE A 174 -0.36 -1.55 -21.84
C ILE A 174 -0.19 -0.92 -23.22
N TRP A 175 1.01 -0.48 -23.60
CA TRP A 175 1.28 0.21 -24.87
C TRP A 175 0.65 -0.47 -26.09
N ASP A 176 0.89 -1.76 -26.30
CA ASP A 176 0.38 -2.47 -27.48
C ASP A 176 -1.15 -2.59 -27.52
N GLU A 177 -1.82 -2.42 -26.37
CA GLU A 177 -3.29 -2.44 -26.27
C GLU A 177 -3.93 -1.06 -26.52
N VAL A 178 -3.15 0.03 -26.53
CA VAL A 178 -3.67 1.41 -26.56
C VAL A 178 -3.00 2.35 -27.56
N LYS A 179 -1.84 2.01 -28.14
CA LYS A 179 -1.06 2.88 -29.04
C LYS A 179 -1.87 3.49 -30.20
N ASP A 180 -2.78 2.72 -30.78
CA ASP A 180 -3.60 3.17 -31.93
C ASP A 180 -4.83 4.01 -31.52
N ARG A 181 -5.06 4.18 -30.22
CA ARG A 181 -6.25 4.84 -29.67
C ARG A 181 -5.94 5.77 -28.49
N LEU A 182 -4.74 6.34 -28.44
CA LEU A 182 -4.29 7.25 -27.37
C LEU A 182 -5.21 8.47 -27.16
N LYS A 183 -5.94 8.89 -28.20
CA LYS A 183 -6.89 10.01 -28.15
C LYS A 183 -8.30 9.60 -27.67
N SER A 184 -8.58 8.30 -27.58
CA SER A 184 -9.86 7.79 -27.09
C SER A 184 -9.97 7.93 -25.57
N SER A 185 -11.20 7.97 -25.07
CA SER A 185 -11.48 8.08 -23.64
C SER A 185 -10.89 6.90 -22.84
N ALA A 186 -10.19 7.21 -21.76
CA ALA A 186 -9.66 6.22 -20.82
C ALA A 186 -10.76 5.43 -20.08
N LEU A 187 -11.97 6.00 -19.97
CA LEU A 187 -13.11 5.34 -19.33
C LEU A 187 -13.61 4.12 -20.12
N GLY A 188 -13.28 4.02 -21.42
CA GLY A 188 -13.65 2.88 -22.26
C GLY A 188 -12.72 1.66 -22.13
N LEU A 189 -11.68 1.74 -21.31
CA LEU A 189 -10.77 0.62 -21.04
C LEU A 189 -11.39 -0.40 -20.08
N SER A 190 -10.97 -1.67 -20.16
CA SER A 190 -11.35 -2.68 -19.16
C SER A 190 -10.76 -2.35 -17.78
N GLY A 191 -11.29 -2.94 -16.69
CA GLY A 191 -10.78 -2.67 -15.34
C GLY A 191 -9.27 -2.89 -15.18
N GLY A 192 -8.74 -3.99 -15.72
CA GLY A 192 -7.30 -4.27 -15.72
C GLY A 192 -6.48 -3.28 -16.56
N GLN A 193 -7.02 -2.85 -17.71
CA GLN A 193 -6.39 -1.81 -18.53
C GLN A 193 -6.41 -0.44 -17.83
N GLN A 194 -7.51 -0.07 -17.17
CA GLN A 194 -7.60 1.15 -16.38
C GLN A 194 -6.59 1.14 -15.23
N GLN A 195 -6.39 0.00 -14.58
CA GLN A 195 -5.40 -0.13 -13.51
C GLN A 195 -3.98 0.06 -14.03
N ARG A 196 -3.61 -0.62 -15.13
CA ARG A 196 -2.30 -0.42 -15.78
C ARG A 196 -2.11 1.03 -16.26
N LEU A 197 -3.17 1.68 -16.76
CA LEU A 197 -3.13 3.11 -17.09
C LEU A 197 -2.88 3.99 -15.85
N CYS A 198 -3.50 3.68 -14.72
CA CYS A 198 -3.27 4.41 -13.47
C CYS A 198 -1.83 4.22 -12.96
N ILE A 199 -1.25 3.03 -13.14
CA ILE A 199 0.18 2.77 -12.86
C ILE A 199 1.06 3.59 -13.81
N ALA A 200 0.79 3.59 -15.13
CA ALA A 200 1.51 4.41 -16.10
C ALA A 200 1.49 5.90 -15.72
N ARG A 201 0.32 6.41 -15.32
CA ARG A 201 0.15 7.78 -14.82
C ARG A 201 0.93 8.03 -13.53
N ALA A 202 1.04 7.04 -12.64
CA ALA A 202 1.79 7.20 -11.39
C ALA A 202 3.31 7.23 -11.61
N ILE A 203 3.83 6.48 -12.59
CA ILE A 203 5.27 6.37 -12.85
C ILE A 203 5.82 7.41 -13.85
N VAL A 204 4.95 8.09 -14.60
CA VAL A 204 5.36 9.10 -15.61
C VAL A 204 6.18 10.25 -15.02
N ALA A 205 5.94 10.57 -13.74
CA ALA A 205 6.63 11.62 -13.00
C ALA A 205 7.91 11.13 -12.33
N ASP A 206 8.32 9.87 -12.58
CA ASP A 206 9.52 9.24 -12.02
C ASP A 206 9.58 9.35 -10.48
N PRO A 207 8.56 8.84 -9.75
CA PRO A 207 8.48 8.99 -8.31
C PRO A 207 9.56 8.18 -7.58
N GLU A 208 9.90 8.56 -6.36
CA GLU A 208 10.85 7.82 -5.52
C GLU A 208 10.24 6.51 -4.97
N VAL A 209 8.93 6.55 -4.68
CA VAL A 209 8.17 5.41 -4.13
C VAL A 209 6.82 5.31 -4.81
N LEU A 210 6.43 4.08 -5.16
CA LEU A 210 5.09 3.73 -5.63
C LEU A 210 4.28 3.10 -4.50
N LEU A 211 3.15 3.72 -4.18
CA LEU A 211 2.19 3.28 -3.16
C LEU A 211 1.00 2.63 -3.86
N LEU A 212 0.73 1.36 -3.54
CA LEU A 212 -0.33 0.56 -4.17
C LEU A 212 -1.36 0.13 -3.12
N ASP A 213 -2.57 0.65 -3.17
CA ASP A 213 -3.66 0.29 -2.24
C ASP A 213 -4.54 -0.79 -2.87
N GLU A 214 -4.28 -2.07 -2.57
CA GLU A 214 -5.03 -3.23 -3.09
C GLU A 214 -5.17 -3.25 -4.64
N PRO A 215 -4.05 -3.21 -5.41
CA PRO A 215 -4.09 -2.93 -6.84
C PRO A 215 -4.81 -4.00 -7.69
N CYS A 216 -5.10 -5.18 -7.14
CA CYS A 216 -5.71 -6.30 -7.86
C CYS A 216 -7.07 -6.75 -7.33
N SER A 217 -7.63 -6.13 -6.29
CA SER A 217 -8.80 -6.69 -5.59
C SER A 217 -10.07 -6.75 -6.45
N ALA A 218 -10.17 -5.91 -7.48
CA ALA A 218 -11.34 -5.78 -8.35
C ALA A 218 -11.08 -6.33 -9.76
N LEU A 219 -10.01 -7.11 -9.94
CA LEU A 219 -9.55 -7.60 -11.25
C LEU A 219 -9.82 -9.10 -11.40
N ASP A 220 -10.01 -9.53 -12.65
CA ASP A 220 -10.02 -10.95 -12.99
C ASP A 220 -8.61 -11.59 -12.81
N PRO A 221 -8.51 -12.93 -12.78
CA PRO A 221 -7.21 -13.60 -12.59
C PRO A 221 -6.15 -13.27 -13.64
N VAL A 222 -6.55 -13.07 -14.90
CA VAL A 222 -5.60 -12.76 -15.99
C VAL A 222 -5.04 -11.35 -15.83
N ALA A 223 -5.90 -10.38 -15.52
CA ALA A 223 -5.50 -9.02 -15.21
C ALA A 223 -4.65 -8.95 -13.93
N THR A 224 -4.95 -9.77 -12.92
CA THR A 224 -4.16 -9.88 -11.69
C THR A 224 -2.72 -10.31 -11.99
N LEU A 225 -2.54 -11.40 -12.74
CA LEU A 225 -1.20 -11.89 -13.11
C LEU A 225 -0.38 -10.84 -13.85
N LYS A 226 -0.98 -10.14 -14.82
CA LYS A 226 -0.30 -9.05 -15.55
C LYS A 226 0.14 -7.91 -14.63
N ILE A 227 -0.64 -7.59 -13.59
CA ILE A 227 -0.27 -6.55 -12.61
C ILE A 227 0.83 -7.06 -11.68
N GLU A 228 0.81 -8.34 -11.27
CA GLU A 228 1.87 -8.93 -10.45
C GLU A 228 3.21 -8.98 -11.19
N GLU A 229 3.22 -9.39 -12.46
CA GLU A 229 4.40 -9.33 -13.34
C GLU A 229 4.92 -7.90 -13.46
N LEU A 230 4.01 -6.95 -13.71
CA LEU A 230 4.34 -5.53 -13.79
C LEU A 230 4.96 -4.97 -12.50
N ILE A 231 4.46 -5.37 -11.32
CA ILE A 231 5.02 -4.93 -10.04
C ILE A 231 6.47 -5.40 -9.89
N ASN A 232 6.78 -6.63 -10.32
CA ASN A 232 8.14 -7.17 -10.29
C ASN A 232 9.07 -6.43 -11.27
N GLU A 233 8.58 -6.04 -12.45
CA GLU A 233 9.38 -5.25 -13.41
C GLU A 233 9.62 -3.82 -12.91
N ILE A 234 8.61 -3.20 -12.29
CA ILE A 234 8.70 -1.83 -11.75
C ILE A 234 9.62 -1.78 -10.53
N SER A 235 9.65 -2.82 -9.69
CA SER A 235 10.46 -2.84 -8.48
C SER A 235 11.97 -2.82 -8.74
N GLU A 236 12.41 -3.19 -9.95
CA GLU A 236 13.81 -3.04 -10.36
C GLU A 236 14.27 -1.58 -10.40
N ARG A 237 13.34 -0.63 -10.51
CA ARG A 237 13.62 0.81 -10.63
C ARG A 237 13.07 1.64 -9.48
N TYR A 238 11.95 1.21 -8.90
CA TYR A 238 11.21 1.96 -7.90
C TYR A 238 11.13 1.19 -6.58
N THR A 239 10.99 1.94 -5.49
CA THR A 239 10.57 1.31 -4.23
C THR A 239 9.05 1.16 -4.24
N VAL A 240 8.53 -0.01 -3.85
CA VAL A 240 7.08 -0.27 -3.86
C VAL A 240 6.59 -0.58 -2.45
N LEU A 241 5.55 0.10 -2.00
CA LEU A 241 4.80 -0.24 -0.80
C LEU A 241 3.38 -0.62 -1.19
N ILE A 242 3.02 -1.89 -1.03
CA ILE A 242 1.74 -2.45 -1.48
C ILE A 242 0.90 -2.90 -0.30
N VAL A 243 -0.36 -2.50 -0.26
CA VAL A 243 -1.39 -3.07 0.62
C VAL A 243 -2.09 -4.20 -0.12
N THR A 244 -2.20 -5.37 0.50
CA THR A 244 -3.01 -6.46 -0.05
C THR A 244 -3.56 -7.34 1.05
N HIS A 245 -4.74 -7.91 0.81
CA HIS A 245 -5.30 -9.00 1.62
C HIS A 245 -5.19 -10.36 0.92
N ASN A 246 -4.59 -10.41 -0.28
CA ASN A 246 -4.28 -11.65 -0.99
C ASN A 246 -2.89 -12.14 -0.59
N MET A 247 -2.86 -13.21 0.22
CA MET A 247 -1.63 -13.73 0.80
C MET A 247 -0.73 -14.36 -0.27
N GLN A 248 -1.31 -14.96 -1.30
CA GLN A 248 -0.56 -15.54 -2.40
C GLN A 248 0.06 -14.44 -3.28
N GLN A 249 -0.63 -13.32 -3.47
CA GLN A 249 -0.05 -12.15 -4.13
C GLN A 249 1.14 -11.61 -3.34
N ALA A 250 0.95 -11.33 -2.04
CA ALA A 250 2.03 -10.84 -1.18
C ALA A 250 3.25 -11.77 -1.23
N ALA A 251 3.04 -13.08 -1.13
CA ALA A 251 4.11 -14.07 -1.21
C ALA A 251 4.88 -14.07 -2.55
N ARG A 252 4.20 -13.75 -3.67
CA ARG A 252 4.81 -13.76 -5.01
C ARG A 252 5.52 -12.47 -5.39
N VAL A 253 5.03 -11.31 -4.94
CA VAL A 253 5.49 -10.01 -5.45
C VAL A 253 6.35 -9.22 -4.47
N SER A 254 6.45 -9.64 -3.20
CA SER A 254 7.13 -8.85 -2.18
C SER A 254 8.44 -9.45 -1.69
N ASP A 255 9.42 -8.57 -1.44
CA ASP A 255 10.68 -8.92 -0.78
C ASP A 255 10.52 -8.93 0.74
N TYR A 256 9.71 -8.01 1.27
CA TYR A 256 9.40 -7.87 2.69
C TYR A 256 7.90 -7.85 2.94
N THR A 257 7.47 -8.40 4.08
CA THR A 257 6.06 -8.44 4.48
C THR A 257 5.89 -7.96 5.92
N ALA A 258 5.01 -6.99 6.11
CA ALA A 258 4.58 -6.43 7.38
C ALA A 258 3.13 -6.87 7.67
N PHE A 259 2.95 -7.66 8.73
CA PHE A 259 1.65 -8.08 9.20
C PHE A 259 1.08 -7.06 10.19
N MET A 260 -0.09 -6.51 9.87
CA MET A 260 -0.81 -5.55 10.70
C MET A 260 -2.08 -6.14 11.32
N TYR A 261 -2.35 -5.80 12.58
CA TYR A 261 -3.58 -6.17 13.28
C TYR A 261 -4.07 -5.01 14.17
N LEU A 262 -5.35 -4.63 14.02
CA LEU A 262 -6.01 -3.54 14.77
C LEU A 262 -5.11 -2.29 14.97
N GLY A 263 -4.57 -1.77 13.87
CA GLY A 263 -3.79 -0.55 13.85
C GLY A 263 -2.35 -0.68 14.35
N ARG A 264 -1.86 -1.90 14.59
CA ARG A 264 -0.50 -2.17 15.08
C ARG A 264 0.26 -3.05 14.10
N LEU A 265 1.57 -2.87 14.06
CA LEU A 265 2.49 -3.80 13.41
C LEU A 265 2.71 -5.00 14.34
N VAL A 266 2.48 -6.21 13.85
CA VAL A 266 2.62 -7.47 14.62
C VAL A 266 3.97 -8.11 14.34
N GLU A 267 4.27 -8.33 13.05
CA GLU A 267 5.52 -8.94 12.61
C GLU A 267 5.98 -8.31 11.31
N TYR A 268 7.28 -8.10 11.16
CA TYR A 268 7.89 -7.54 9.95
C TYR A 268 9.19 -8.27 9.61
N GLY A 269 9.28 -8.79 8.38
CA GLY A 269 10.38 -9.65 7.97
C GLY A 269 10.53 -9.79 6.46
N PRO A 270 11.59 -10.47 5.98
CA PRO A 270 11.66 -10.95 4.61
C PRO A 270 10.44 -11.83 4.32
N THR A 271 9.81 -11.63 3.17
CA THR A 271 8.58 -12.32 2.77
C THR A 271 8.74 -13.83 2.84
N ALA A 272 9.83 -14.38 2.30
CA ALA A 272 10.11 -15.81 2.36
C ALA A 272 10.08 -16.35 3.81
N GLN A 273 10.60 -15.58 4.78
CA GLN A 273 10.59 -15.99 6.18
C GLN A 273 9.21 -15.86 6.81
N ILE A 274 8.49 -14.77 6.56
CA ILE A 274 7.12 -14.55 7.07
C ILE A 274 6.16 -15.66 6.61
N PHE A 275 6.28 -16.11 5.36
CA PHE A 275 5.39 -17.12 4.79
C PHE A 275 5.79 -18.57 5.07
N GLN A 276 7.07 -18.86 5.30
CA GLN A 276 7.54 -20.23 5.54
C GLN A 276 7.77 -20.55 7.02
N LYS A 277 8.32 -19.61 7.78
CA LYS A 277 8.69 -19.79 9.18
C LYS A 277 8.66 -18.45 9.93
N PRO A 278 7.46 -17.87 10.14
CA PRO A 278 7.33 -16.66 10.93
C PRO A 278 7.74 -16.94 12.39
N LYS A 279 8.04 -15.88 13.12
CA LYS A 279 8.38 -15.94 14.55
C LYS A 279 7.16 -16.06 15.45
N LEU A 280 5.99 -15.64 14.99
CA LEU A 280 4.74 -15.69 15.75
C LEU A 280 3.75 -16.70 15.15
N ILE A 281 3.08 -17.46 16.03
CA ILE A 281 2.06 -18.44 15.64
C ILE A 281 0.82 -17.77 15.04
N GLU A 282 0.44 -16.59 15.54
CA GLU A 282 -0.62 -15.78 14.95
C GLU A 282 -0.31 -15.35 13.50
N THR A 283 0.95 -15.02 13.19
CA THR A 283 1.39 -14.72 11.83
C THR A 283 1.31 -15.97 10.96
N GLU A 284 1.80 -17.12 11.45
CA GLU A 284 1.71 -18.41 10.75
C GLU A 284 0.27 -18.73 10.38
N HIS A 285 -0.63 -18.67 11.37
CA HIS A 285 -2.04 -18.97 11.16
C HIS A 285 -2.68 -17.96 10.21
N TYR A 286 -2.31 -16.68 10.26
CA TYR A 286 -2.81 -15.66 9.33
C TYR A 286 -2.40 -15.95 7.88
N VAL A 287 -1.10 -16.13 7.63
CA VAL A 287 -0.59 -16.34 6.26
C VAL A 287 -1.00 -17.70 5.69
N SER A 288 -1.23 -18.71 6.54
CA SER A 288 -1.72 -20.03 6.13
C SER A 288 -3.24 -20.12 6.00
N GLY A 289 -3.99 -19.04 6.30
CA GLY A 289 -5.47 -19.03 6.25
C GLY A 289 -6.16 -19.83 7.38
N ARG A 290 -5.46 -20.12 8.48
CA ARG A 290 -6.01 -20.78 9.70
C ARG A 290 -6.46 -19.78 10.76
N PHE A 291 -6.59 -18.52 10.37
CA PHE A 291 -6.88 -17.41 11.26
C PHE A 291 -8.38 -17.14 11.31
N GLY A 292 -9.03 -17.56 12.39
CA GLY A 292 -10.48 -17.45 12.62
C GLY A 292 -10.88 -18.10 13.93
#